data_AF-A0A427RKX5-F1
#
_entry.id   AF-A0A427RKX5-F1
#
_cell.length_a   1.000
_cell.length_b   1.000
_cell.length_c   1.000
_cell.angle_alpha   90.00
_cell.angle_beta   90.00
_cell.angle_gamma   90.00
#
_symmetry.space_group_name_H-M   'P 1'
#
loop_
_entity.id
_entity.type
_entity.pdbx_description
1 polymer ?
#
loop_
_entity_poly.entity_id
_entity_poly.type
_entity_poly.pdbx_seq_one_letter_code
_entity_poly.pdbx_strand_id
1 'polypeptide(L)'
;MVENIIYPGNLYILTIIDEDITITDEKMIVISLLYKKFHNLISEMEFILCTLRVLQMNCSAKLLGEDLMFLLEKRINQRIIV
;
A
#
# COMPACT_ATOMS: atom_id res chain seq x y z
N MET A 1 -9.01 5.42 21.74
CA MET A 1 -7.57 5.12 21.59
C MET A 1 -7.21 5.45 20.16
N VAL A 2 -6.41 6.49 19.94
CA VAL A 2 -5.91 6.82 18.60
C VAL A 2 -4.84 5.77 18.32
N GLU A 3 -5.15 4.75 17.52
CA GLU A 3 -4.12 3.84 17.03
C GLU A 3 -3.12 4.68 16.24
N ASN A 4 -1.83 4.56 16.57
CA ASN A 4 -0.77 5.16 15.75
C ASN A 4 -0.88 4.55 14.35
N ILE A 5 -1.42 5.33 13.42
CA ILE A 5 -1.49 4.98 12.01
C ILE A 5 -0.06 5.02 11.50
N ILE A 6 0.56 3.84 11.40
CA ILE A 6 1.89 3.72 10.80
C ILE A 6 1.68 3.78 9.29
N TYR A 7 2.07 4.91 8.71
CA TYR A 7 1.95 5.18 7.29
C TYR A 7 3.33 5.42 6.68
N PRO A 8 3.66 4.83 5.52
CA PRO A 8 4.93 5.09 4.85
C PRO A 8 4.98 6.55 4.39
N GLY A 9 5.73 7.40 5.11
CA GLY A 9 5.78 8.85 4.85
C GLY A 9 6.19 9.20 3.42
N ASN A 10 7.00 8.35 2.79
CA ASN A 10 7.42 8.49 1.39
C ASN A 10 6.27 8.29 0.39
N LEU A 11 5.23 7.51 0.73
CA LEU A 11 4.10 7.29 -0.16
C LEU A 11 3.27 8.57 -0.33
N TYR A 12 3.07 9.33 0.75
CA TYR A 12 2.36 10.61 0.71
C TYR A 12 3.08 11.61 -0.19
N ILE A 13 4.41 11.65 -0.12
CA ILE A 13 5.24 12.53 -0.97
C ILE A 13 5.13 12.11 -2.44
N LEU A 14 5.19 10.82 -2.74
CA LEU A 14 5.13 10.31 -4.11
C LEU A 14 3.76 10.58 -4.77
N THR A 15 2.69 10.62 -3.99
CA THR A 15 1.35 10.96 -4.51
C THR A 15 1.11 12.45 -4.70
N ILE A 16 1.89 13.32 -4.05
CA ILE A 16 1.86 14.77 -4.32
C ILE A 16 2.54 15.09 -5.67
N ILE A 17 3.51 14.26 -6.08
CA ILE A 17 4.29 14.47 -7.31
C ILE A 17 3.53 13.99 -8.56
N ASP A 18 2.60 13.04 -8.41
CA ASP A 18 1.85 12.42 -9.50
C ASP A 18 0.38 12.86 -9.45
N GLU A 19 0.01 13.85 -10.28
CA GLU A 19 -1.35 14.43 -10.32
C GLU A 19 -2.44 13.41 -10.70
N ASP A 20 -2.07 12.29 -11.32
CA ASP A 20 -3.00 11.24 -11.71
C ASP A 20 -3.35 10.27 -10.56
N ILE A 21 -2.66 10.37 -9.42
CA ILE A 21 -2.89 9.50 -8.25
C ILE A 21 -3.78 10.20 -7.22
N THR A 22 -5.08 9.90 -7.27
CA THR A 22 -6.01 10.35 -6.22
C THR A 22 -6.02 9.39 -5.02
N ILE A 23 -5.47 9.83 -3.90
CA ILE A 23 -5.63 9.18 -2.59
C ILE A 23 -6.75 9.87 -1.80
N THR A 24 -7.82 9.14 -1.53
CA THR A 24 -8.87 9.55 -0.59
C THR A 24 -8.55 9.07 0.83
N ASP A 25 -9.23 9.61 1.85
CA ASP A 25 -9.09 9.16 3.24
C ASP A 25 -9.37 7.65 3.40
N GLU A 26 -10.35 7.12 2.67
CA GLU A 26 -10.64 5.69 2.65
C GLU A 26 -9.45 4.86 2.15
N LYS A 27 -8.78 5.33 1.09
CA LYS A 27 -7.57 4.68 0.57
C LYS A 27 -6.43 4.75 1.58
N MET A 28 -6.26 5.88 2.28
CA MET A 28 -5.25 6.03 3.35
C MET A 28 -5.47 5.02 4.48
N ILE A 29 -6.72 4.84 4.91
CA ILE A 29 -7.08 3.87 5.95
C ILE A 29 -6.71 2.46 5.49
N VAL A 30 -7.10 2.06 4.28
CA VAL A 30 -6.78 0.73 3.72
C VAL A 30 -5.27 0.50 3.62
N ILE A 31 -4.54 1.47 3.07
CA ILE A 31 -3.08 1.41 2.94
C ILE A 31 -2.42 1.25 4.31
N SER A 32 -2.86 2.01 5.31
CA SER A 32 -2.29 1.94 6.66
C SER A 32 -2.53 0.61 7.35
N LEU A 33 -3.74 0.05 7.19
CA LEU A 33 -4.07 -1.28 7.72
C LEU A 33 -3.20 -2.38 7.07
N LEU A 34 -3.01 -2.30 5.75
CA LEU A 34 -2.16 -3.24 5.03
C LEU A 34 -0.68 -3.05 5.38
N TYR A 35 -0.21 -1.82 5.55
CA TYR A 35 1.16 -1.56 6.00
C TYR A 35 1.39 -2.16 7.39
N LYS A 36 0.49 -1.92 8.35
CA LYS A 36 0.54 -2.55 9.67
C LYS A 36 0.57 -4.08 9.60
N LYS A 37 -0.16 -4.70 8.65
CA LYS A 37 -0.15 -6.16 8.44
C LYS A 37 1.18 -6.67 7.84
N PHE A 38 1.80 -5.93 6.92
CA PHE A 38 2.89 -6.45 6.09
C PHE A 38 4.28 -5.83 6.35
N HIS A 39 4.39 -4.74 7.14
CA HIS A 39 5.65 -4.00 7.33
C HIS A 39 6.83 -4.82 7.88
N ASN A 40 6.56 -5.92 8.59
CA ASN A 40 7.60 -6.82 9.09
C ASN A 40 7.97 -7.95 8.12
N LEU A 41 7.23 -8.12 7.03
CA LEU A 41 7.40 -9.21 6.06
C LEU A 41 8.03 -8.73 4.74
N ILE A 42 7.89 -7.45 4.42
CA ILE A 42 8.43 -6.84 3.21
C ILE A 42 9.12 -5.52 3.56
N SER A 43 10.06 -5.08 2.72
CA SER A 43 10.68 -3.77 2.92
C SER A 43 9.67 -2.65 2.65
N GLU A 44 9.85 -1.50 3.32
CA GLU A 44 9.00 -0.32 3.11
C GLU A 44 8.98 0.11 1.64
N MET A 45 10.13 0.05 0.95
CA MET A 45 10.22 0.41 -0.46
C MET A 45 9.39 -0.51 -1.36
N GLU A 46 9.38 -1.81 -1.10
CA GLU A 46 8.55 -2.75 -1.86
C GLU A 46 7.07 -2.57 -1.59
N PHE A 47 6.69 -2.26 -0.35
CA PHE A 47 5.33 -1.90 -0.02
C PHE A 47 4.88 -0.70 -0.86
N ILE A 48 5.67 0.38 -0.83
CA ILE A 48 5.40 1.62 -1.57
C ILE A 48 5.22 1.34 -3.07
N LEU A 49 6.13 0.55 -3.68
CA LEU A 49 6.04 0.20 -5.10
C LEU A 49 4.77 -0.59 -5.43
N CYS A 50 4.37 -1.52 -4.58
CA CYS A 50 3.13 -2.27 -4.78
C CYS A 50 1.91 -1.35 -4.65
N THR A 51 1.90 -0.46 -3.66
CA THR A 51 0.80 0.49 -3.45
C THR A 51 0.66 1.46 -4.61
N LEU A 52 1.75 2.06 -5.10
CA LEU A 52 1.72 2.96 -6.25
C LEU A 52 1.18 2.27 -7.50
N ARG A 53 1.60 1.02 -7.76
CA ARG A 53 1.13 0.26 -8.92
C ARG A 53 -0.39 0.08 -8.93
N VAL A 54 -1.01 -0.13 -7.77
CA VAL A 54 -2.48 -0.29 -7.67
C VAL A 54 -3.17 1.07 -7.71
N LEU A 55 -2.59 2.09 -7.08
CA LEU A 55 -3.13 3.44 -7.07
C LEU A 55 -3.23 4.05 -8.49
N GLN A 56 -2.24 3.78 -9.36
CA GLN A 56 -2.23 4.19 -10.76
C GLN A 56 -3.41 3.63 -11.58
N MET A 57 -4.11 2.61 -11.09
CA MET A 57 -5.30 2.06 -11.76
C MET A 57 -6.58 2.87 -11.48
N ASN A 58 -6.50 3.95 -10.69
CA ASN A 58 -7.64 4.81 -10.33
C ASN A 58 -8.86 4.03 -9.80
N CYS A 59 -8.59 3.03 -8.96
CA CYS A 59 -9.60 2.13 -8.41
C CYS A 59 -10.26 2.68 -7.12
N SER A 60 -11.36 2.03 -6.70
CA SER A 60 -12.00 2.28 -5.41
C SER A 60 -11.14 1.78 -4.24
N ALA A 61 -11.39 2.26 -3.02
CA ALA A 61 -10.64 1.82 -1.84
C ALA A 61 -10.78 0.30 -1.58
N LYS A 62 -11.93 -0.29 -1.92
CA LYS A 62 -12.16 -1.74 -1.83
C LYS A 62 -11.24 -2.51 -2.78
N LEU A 63 -11.24 -2.15 -4.07
CA LEU A 63 -10.40 -2.80 -5.07
C LEU A 63 -8.91 -2.59 -4.78
N LEU A 64 -8.54 -1.38 -4.32
CA LEU A 64 -7.19 -1.10 -3.83
C LEU A 64 -6.77 -2.10 -2.75
N GLY A 65 -7.63 -2.38 -1.79
CA GLY A 65 -7.36 -3.34 -0.71
C GLY A 65 -7.18 -4.76 -1.22
N GLU A 66 -8.08 -5.24 -2.07
CA GLU A 66 -8.06 -6.59 -2.65
C GLU A 66 -6.80 -6.82 -3.51
N ASP A 67 -6.52 -5.90 -4.44
CA ASP A 67 -5.39 -6.01 -5.37
C ASP A 67 -4.04 -5.85 -4.65
N LEU A 68 -3.95 -4.90 -3.72
CA LEU A 68 -2.72 -4.70 -2.95
C LEU A 68 -2.44 -5.92 -2.06
N MET A 69 -3.46 -6.46 -1.39
CA MET A 69 -3.29 -7.68 -0.58
C MET A 69 -2.80 -8.85 -1.43
N PHE A 70 -3.41 -9.07 -2.60
CA PHE A 70 -2.98 -10.13 -3.52
C PHE A 70 -1.52 -9.95 -3.97
N LEU A 71 -1.12 -8.72 -4.35
CA LEU A 71 0.25 -8.44 -4.77
C LEU A 71 1.26 -8.68 -3.64
N LEU A 72 0.95 -8.24 -2.42
CA LEU A 72 1.82 -8.40 -1.26
C LEU A 72 1.98 -9.87 -0.87
N GLU A 73 0.87 -10.63 -0.81
CA GLU A 73 0.91 -12.06 -0.51
C GLU A 73 1.66 -12.85 -1.58
N LYS A 74 1.46 -12.51 -2.87
CA LYS A 74 2.22 -13.10 -3.97
C LYS A 74 3.71 -12.83 -3.83
N ARG A 75 4.11 -11.59 -3.49
CA ARG A 75 5.52 -11.21 -3.27
C ARG A 75 6.15 -12.00 -2.13
N ILE A 76 5.44 -12.14 -1.01
CA ILE A 76 5.91 -12.91 0.14
C ILE A 76 6.07 -14.38 -0.23
N ASN A 77 5.07 -14.98 -0.87
CA ASN A 77 5.09 -16.39 -1.26
C ASN A 77 6.20 -16.70 -2.28
N GLN A 78 6.51 -15.77 -3.19
CA GLN A 78 7.62 -15.91 -4.13
C GLN A 78 9.00 -15.88 -3.44
N ARG A 79 9.12 -15.24 -2.27
CA ARG A 79 10.36 -15.23 -1.49
C ARG A 79 10.59 -16.50 -0.68
N ILE A 80 9.54 -17.25 -0.35
CA ILE A 80 9.65 -18.53 0.36
C ILE A 80 10.27 -19.63 -0.54
N ILE A 81 10.30 -19.41 -1.87
CA ILE A 81 10.78 -20.38 -2.86
C ILE A 81 12.26 -20.14 -3.26
N VAL A 82 12.98 -19.22 -2.61
CA VAL A 82 14.42 -18.97 -2.86
C VAL A 82 15.26 -19.31 -1.64
#